data_AF-A0A3A4K134-F1
#
_entry.id   AF-A0A3A4K134-F1
#
_cell.length_a   1.000
_cell.length_b   1.000
_cell.length_c   1.000
_cell.angle_alpha   90.00
_cell.angle_beta   90.00
_cell.angle_gamma   90.00
#
_symmetry.space_group_name_H-M   'P 1'
#
loop_
_entity.id
_entity.type
_entity.pdbx_description
1 polymer ?
#
loop_
_entity_poly.entity_id
_entity_poly.type
_entity_poly.pdbx_seq_one_letter_code
_entity_poly.pdbx_strand_id
1 'polypeptide(L)'
;MTPAKPMPYENDAQYLDHEFSWVKAHAAALDCEKKLADADRDEGDSAGRMVGKTTKVAAKDLTRRLAELKAEATAIRSEIDARLAVHRQSKTFTLGFDLLCESTGLSDEERKIVLFLTLPAVALQVASDIYAGLGYFGSSFQIGEVVQLLRPQGVGDWLRCRRMFHVTSPLVRNNVVTQDWPTKNAHPADLLNATVSLTVYAFAVVVGEPDLIAEGLPSGGDDSMSN
;
A
#
# COMPACT_ATOMS: atom_id res chain seq x y z
N MET A 1 -28.32 17.68 5.28
CA MET A 1 -28.54 16.28 4.87
C MET A 1 -28.01 15.41 6.00
N THR A 2 -28.85 14.58 6.61
CA THR A 2 -28.39 13.61 7.62
C THR A 2 -27.52 12.58 6.90
N PRO A 3 -26.28 12.30 7.34
CA PRO A 3 -25.47 11.28 6.70
C PRO A 3 -26.21 9.94 6.77
N ALA A 4 -26.25 9.22 5.64
CA ALA A 4 -26.85 7.90 5.59
C ALA A 4 -26.18 6.99 6.63
N LYS A 5 -26.97 6.16 7.31
CA LYS A 5 -26.44 5.24 8.31
C LYS A 5 -25.51 4.23 7.62
N PRO A 6 -24.28 3.99 8.12
CA PRO A 6 -23.38 3.02 7.53
C PRO A 6 -24.01 1.62 7.56
N MET A 7 -23.97 0.93 6.43
CA MET A 7 -24.47 -0.44 6.24
C MET A 7 -23.29 -1.43 6.19
N PRO A 8 -23.45 -2.70 6.58
CA PRO A 8 -22.36 -3.68 6.47
C PRO A 8 -21.86 -3.81 5.01
N TYR A 9 -20.63 -4.30 4.83
CA TYR A 9 -20.19 -4.75 3.51
C TYR A 9 -20.94 -6.01 3.08
N GLU A 10 -21.17 -6.15 1.78
CA GLU A 10 -21.86 -7.29 1.16
C GLU A 10 -20.89 -8.40 0.75
N ASN A 11 -19.65 -8.05 0.41
CA ASN A 11 -18.56 -8.96 0.03
C ASN A 11 -17.20 -8.27 0.18
N ASP A 12 -16.11 -9.03 -0.01
CA ASP A 12 -14.74 -8.53 0.04
C ASP A 12 -14.42 -7.50 -1.04
N ALA A 13 -14.94 -7.66 -2.26
CA ALA A 13 -14.72 -6.72 -3.36
C ALA A 13 -15.24 -5.31 -3.02
N GLN A 14 -16.43 -5.19 -2.44
CA GLN A 14 -16.99 -3.91 -2.01
C GLN A 14 -16.14 -3.25 -0.90
N TYR A 15 -15.55 -4.07 -0.02
CA TYR A 15 -14.63 -3.58 1.00
C TYR A 15 -13.32 -3.07 0.36
N LEU A 16 -12.75 -3.84 -0.57
CA LEU A 16 -11.53 -3.48 -1.29
C LEU A 16 -11.69 -2.22 -2.13
N ASP A 17 -12.81 -2.04 -2.85
CA ASP A 17 -13.08 -0.82 -3.61
C ASP A 17 -13.06 0.44 -2.70
N HIS A 18 -13.61 0.31 -1.50
CA HIS A 18 -13.63 1.40 -0.54
C HIS A 18 -12.22 1.68 0.03
N GLU A 19 -11.47 0.64 0.37
CA GLU A 19 -10.07 0.75 0.77
C GLU A 19 -9.18 1.34 -0.34
N PHE A 20 -9.39 0.97 -1.61
CA PHE A 20 -8.66 1.53 -2.75
C PHE A 20 -8.98 3.01 -3.01
N SER A 21 -10.18 3.45 -2.65
CA SER A 21 -10.50 4.88 -2.65
C SER A 21 -9.65 5.64 -1.63
N TRP A 22 -9.41 5.06 -0.44
CA TRP A 22 -8.48 5.61 0.53
C TRP A 22 -7.03 5.59 0.01
N VAL A 23 -6.58 4.48 -0.57
CA VAL A 23 -5.23 4.35 -1.16
C VAL A 23 -4.98 5.42 -2.20
N LYS A 24 -5.95 5.70 -3.08
CA LYS A 24 -5.87 6.75 -4.09
C LYS A 24 -5.63 8.13 -3.48
N ALA A 25 -6.46 8.54 -2.51
CA ALA A 25 -6.31 9.83 -1.84
C ALA A 25 -4.98 9.92 -1.07
N HIS A 26 -4.57 8.82 -0.44
CA HIS A 26 -3.32 8.72 0.32
C HIS A 26 -2.07 8.82 -0.56
N ALA A 27 -2.03 8.10 -1.69
CA ALA A 27 -0.94 8.17 -2.66
C ALA A 27 -0.84 9.56 -3.31
N ALA A 28 -1.97 10.18 -3.65
CA ALA A 28 -2.00 11.54 -4.17
C ALA A 28 -1.47 12.57 -3.15
N ALA A 29 -1.79 12.40 -1.87
CA ALA A 29 -1.24 13.26 -0.81
C ALA A 29 0.29 13.11 -0.71
N LEU A 30 0.82 11.89 -0.82
CA LEU A 30 2.26 11.62 -0.80
C LEU A 30 2.99 12.21 -2.01
N ASP A 31 2.44 12.08 -3.21
CA ASP A 31 2.98 12.70 -4.41
C ASP A 31 3.02 14.22 -4.28
N CYS A 32 1.96 14.82 -3.72
CA CYS A 32 1.92 16.26 -3.45
C CYS A 32 2.98 16.69 -2.41
N GLU A 33 3.27 15.87 -1.39
CA GLU A 33 4.35 16.13 -0.42
C GLU A 33 5.73 16.07 -1.06
N LYS A 34 5.96 15.09 -1.93
CA LYS A 34 7.21 14.97 -2.69
C LYS A 34 7.44 16.20 -3.55
N LYS A 35 6.41 16.64 -4.29
CA LYS A 35 6.46 17.86 -5.12
C LYS A 35 6.75 19.13 -4.31
N LEU A 36 6.16 19.25 -3.10
CA LEU A 36 6.49 20.36 -2.19
C LEU A 36 7.95 20.30 -1.72
N ALA A 37 8.42 19.12 -1.31
CA ALA A 37 9.80 18.95 -0.84
C ALA A 37 10.85 19.13 -1.96
N ASP A 38 10.49 18.86 -3.22
CA ASP A 38 11.32 19.15 -4.39
C ASP A 38 11.34 20.67 -4.68
N ALA A 39 10.18 21.34 -4.62
CA ALA A 39 10.09 22.79 -4.80
C ALA A 39 10.87 23.59 -3.74
N ASP A 40 10.85 23.15 -2.48
CA ASP A 40 11.61 23.78 -1.39
C ASP A 40 13.14 23.65 -1.60
N ARG A 41 13.60 22.53 -2.18
CA ARG A 41 15.02 22.31 -2.51
C ARG A 41 15.46 23.22 -3.66
N ASP A 42 14.65 23.32 -4.70
CA ASP A 42 14.94 24.16 -5.87
C ASP A 42 14.99 25.66 -5.52
N GLU A 43 14.18 26.13 -4.56
CA GLU A 43 14.26 27.51 -4.05
C GLU A 43 15.58 27.78 -3.29
N GLY A 44 16.11 26.78 -2.57
CA GLY A 44 17.40 26.88 -1.85
C GLY A 44 18.60 26.96 -2.78
N ASP A 45 18.60 26.17 -3.86
CA ASP A 45 19.70 26.12 -4.84
C ASP A 45 19.67 27.30 -5.84
N SER A 46 18.51 27.93 -6.02
CA SER A 46 18.31 29.03 -6.98
C SER A 46 18.56 30.43 -6.42
N ALA A 47 19.17 30.57 -5.24
CA ALA A 47 19.44 31.87 -4.60
C ALA A 47 20.26 32.88 -5.43
N GLY A 48 20.77 32.49 -6.62
CA GLY A 48 21.42 33.37 -7.60
C GLY A 48 20.61 33.69 -8.88
N ARG A 49 19.42 33.13 -9.11
CA ARG A 49 18.59 33.42 -10.30
C ARG A 49 17.21 33.92 -9.85
N MET A 50 16.82 35.10 -10.34
CA MET A 50 15.51 35.71 -10.09
C MET A 50 14.36 34.80 -10.58
N VAL A 51 13.89 33.88 -9.74
CA VAL A 51 12.64 33.14 -9.95
C VAL A 51 11.58 33.73 -9.02
N GLY A 52 11.08 34.91 -9.41
CA GLY A 52 10.15 35.72 -8.64
C GLY A 52 8.68 35.37 -8.90
N LYS A 53 7.89 35.32 -7.81
CA LYS A 53 6.42 35.20 -7.73
C LYS A 53 5.76 33.91 -8.24
N THR A 54 6.14 33.34 -9.38
CA THR A 54 5.45 32.17 -9.96
C THR A 54 5.62 30.91 -9.11
N THR A 55 6.84 30.66 -8.61
CA THR A 55 7.15 29.51 -7.72
C THR A 55 6.38 29.59 -6.39
N LYS A 56 6.27 30.79 -5.81
CA LYS A 56 5.53 31.01 -4.55
C LYS A 56 4.02 30.81 -4.67
N VAL A 57 3.43 31.10 -5.84
CA VAL A 57 2.00 30.82 -6.08
C VAL A 57 1.79 29.31 -6.24
N ALA A 58 2.67 28.63 -6.98
CA ALA A 58 2.64 27.17 -7.13
C ALA A 58 2.80 26.41 -5.80
N ALA A 59 3.71 26.84 -4.91
CA ALA A 59 3.90 26.23 -3.60
C ALA A 59 2.67 26.41 -2.68
N LYS A 60 1.99 27.58 -2.75
CA LYS A 60 0.74 27.81 -2.01
C LYS A 60 -0.40 26.94 -2.51
N ASP A 61 -0.54 26.80 -3.82
CA ASP A 61 -1.56 25.93 -4.42
C ASP A 61 -1.33 24.46 -4.06
N LEU A 62 -0.07 23.99 -4.11
CA LEU A 62 0.32 22.65 -3.66
C LEU A 62 0.04 22.44 -2.15
N THR A 63 0.33 23.44 -1.32
CA THR A 63 0.04 23.37 0.12
C THR A 63 -1.46 23.24 0.39
N ARG A 64 -2.29 24.03 -0.31
CA ARG A 64 -3.75 23.93 -0.22
C ARG A 64 -4.22 22.55 -0.68
N ARG A 65 -3.71 22.08 -1.82
CA ARG A 65 -4.07 20.79 -2.39
C ARG A 65 -3.69 19.63 -1.46
N LEU A 66 -2.53 19.69 -0.83
CA LEU A 66 -2.11 18.69 0.16
C LEU A 66 -3.07 18.65 1.36
N ALA A 67 -3.48 19.81 1.88
CA ALA A 67 -4.43 19.88 2.98
C ALA A 67 -5.79 19.27 2.61
N GLU A 68 -6.29 19.56 1.40
CA GLU A 68 -7.51 18.96 0.86
C GLU A 68 -7.39 17.43 0.75
N LEU A 69 -6.31 16.93 0.16
CA LEU A 69 -6.08 15.48 -0.02
C LEU A 69 -5.95 14.75 1.32
N LYS A 70 -5.29 15.36 2.32
CA LYS A 70 -5.21 14.80 3.68
C LYS A 70 -6.59 14.74 4.34
N ALA A 71 -7.40 15.79 4.17
CA ALA A 71 -8.76 15.84 4.71
C ALA A 71 -9.65 14.79 4.05
N GLU A 72 -9.56 14.64 2.72
CA GLU A 72 -10.26 13.62 1.93
C GLU A 72 -9.86 12.21 2.40
N ALA A 73 -8.57 11.89 2.46
CA ALA A 73 -8.10 10.59 2.93
C ALA A 73 -8.57 10.28 4.37
N THR A 74 -8.59 11.29 5.25
CA THR A 74 -9.10 11.15 6.63
C THR A 74 -10.60 10.88 6.65
N ALA A 75 -11.37 11.58 5.82
CA ALA A 75 -12.81 11.38 5.72
C ALA A 75 -13.15 9.97 5.22
N ILE A 76 -12.49 9.51 4.15
CA ILE A 76 -12.68 8.15 3.62
C ILE A 76 -12.30 7.11 4.68
N ARG A 77 -11.15 7.26 5.36
CA ARG A 77 -10.75 6.35 6.43
C ARG A 77 -11.79 6.25 7.54
N SER A 78 -12.30 7.40 8.00
CA SER A 78 -13.35 7.45 9.01
C SER A 78 -14.64 6.77 8.56
N GLU A 79 -15.00 6.89 7.28
CA GLU A 79 -16.16 6.21 6.71
C GLU A 79 -15.96 4.68 6.67
N ILE A 80 -14.81 4.22 6.20
CA ILE A 80 -14.46 2.80 6.18
C ILE A 80 -14.50 2.23 7.60
N ASP A 81 -13.91 2.91 8.58
CA ASP A 81 -13.85 2.45 9.97
C ASP A 81 -15.24 2.37 10.61
N ALA A 82 -16.09 3.37 10.37
CA ALA A 82 -17.48 3.34 10.81
C ALA A 82 -18.25 2.16 10.19
N ARG A 83 -18.01 1.88 8.91
CA ARG A 83 -18.65 0.79 8.19
C ARG A 83 -18.13 -0.58 8.65
N LEU A 84 -16.82 -0.71 8.88
CA LEU A 84 -16.18 -1.91 9.45
C LEU A 84 -16.73 -2.23 10.84
N ALA A 85 -16.91 -1.21 11.69
CA ALA A 85 -17.50 -1.41 13.02
C ALA A 85 -18.90 -2.01 12.94
N VAL A 86 -19.75 -1.51 12.04
CA VAL A 86 -21.10 -2.07 11.79
C VAL A 86 -21.01 -3.48 11.21
N HIS A 87 -20.13 -3.70 10.22
CA HIS A 87 -19.96 -5.00 9.58
C HIS A 87 -19.54 -6.09 10.58
N ARG A 88 -18.52 -5.82 11.41
CA ARG A 88 -18.03 -6.74 12.46
C ARG A 88 -19.09 -7.06 13.52
N GLN A 89 -20.00 -6.13 13.80
CA GLN A 89 -21.15 -6.38 14.68
C GLN A 89 -22.24 -7.21 14.02
N SER A 90 -22.43 -7.06 12.70
CA SER A 90 -23.47 -7.77 11.95
C SER A 90 -23.24 -9.28 11.85
N LYS A 91 -21.97 -9.72 11.89
CA LYS A 91 -21.55 -11.13 11.75
C LYS A 91 -22.12 -11.81 10.51
N THR A 92 -22.37 -11.05 9.44
CA THR A 92 -22.91 -11.56 8.17
C THR A 92 -21.93 -12.49 7.48
N PHE A 93 -20.66 -12.06 7.37
CA PHE A 93 -19.50 -12.87 7.04
C PHE A 93 -18.26 -12.22 7.66
N THR A 94 -17.10 -12.86 7.54
CA THR A 94 -15.82 -12.28 7.97
C THR A 94 -15.05 -11.85 6.73
N LEU A 95 -14.65 -10.58 6.66
CA LEU A 95 -13.82 -10.08 5.56
C LEU A 95 -12.50 -10.84 5.50
N GLY A 96 -12.04 -11.15 4.29
CA GLY A 96 -10.77 -11.81 4.00
C GLY A 96 -9.58 -11.13 4.67
N PHE A 97 -9.54 -9.80 4.65
CA PHE A 97 -8.54 -9.01 5.37
C PHE A 97 -8.56 -9.23 6.88
N ASP A 98 -9.73 -9.35 7.50
CA ASP A 98 -9.87 -9.60 8.93
C ASP A 98 -9.41 -11.04 9.25
N LEU A 99 -9.76 -12.02 8.41
CA LEU A 99 -9.28 -13.40 8.51
C LEU A 99 -7.75 -13.50 8.39
N LEU A 100 -7.15 -12.80 7.43
CA LEU A 100 -5.69 -12.77 7.24
C LEU A 100 -5.00 -12.15 8.45
N CYS A 101 -5.49 -11.00 8.93
CA CYS A 101 -4.94 -10.34 10.12
C CYS A 101 -5.03 -11.23 11.36
N GLU A 102 -6.18 -11.87 11.61
CA GLU A 102 -6.40 -12.74 12.77
C GLU A 102 -5.49 -13.98 12.74
N SER A 103 -5.42 -14.65 11.59
CA SER A 103 -4.65 -15.90 11.44
C SER A 103 -3.13 -15.71 11.49
N THR A 104 -2.62 -14.55 11.07
CA THR A 104 -1.17 -14.29 10.98
C THR A 104 -0.66 -13.33 12.05
N GLY A 105 -1.56 -12.63 12.75
CA GLY A 105 -1.24 -11.63 13.76
C GLY A 105 -0.65 -10.36 13.16
N LEU A 106 -1.15 -9.89 12.00
CA LEU A 106 -0.72 -8.63 11.41
C LEU A 106 -1.18 -7.44 12.26
N SER A 107 -0.28 -6.48 12.43
CA SER A 107 -0.61 -5.14 12.93
C SER A 107 -1.37 -4.30 11.88
N ASP A 108 -1.93 -3.17 12.31
CA ASP A 108 -2.58 -2.21 11.40
C ASP A 108 -1.63 -1.62 10.34
N GLU A 109 -0.34 -1.45 10.67
CA GLU A 109 0.67 -1.00 9.70
C GLU A 109 0.95 -2.10 8.65
N GLU A 110 1.06 -3.36 9.09
CA GLU A 110 1.25 -4.52 8.18
C GLU A 110 0.01 -4.78 7.32
N ARG A 111 -1.19 -4.56 7.86
CA ARG A 111 -2.43 -4.59 7.08
C ARG A 111 -2.41 -3.59 5.93
N LYS A 112 -1.91 -2.37 6.14
CA LYS A 112 -1.75 -1.37 5.08
C LYS A 112 -0.74 -1.82 4.02
N ILE A 113 0.35 -2.46 4.42
CA ILE A 113 1.30 -3.06 3.48
C ILE A 113 0.58 -4.04 2.55
N VAL A 114 -0.19 -4.98 3.11
CA VAL A 114 -0.98 -5.93 2.32
C VAL A 114 -1.93 -5.21 1.37
N LEU A 115 -2.62 -4.16 1.83
CA LEU A 115 -3.53 -3.36 0.99
C LEU A 115 -2.82 -2.70 -0.18
N PHE A 116 -1.66 -2.08 0.03
CA PHE A 116 -0.88 -1.46 -1.03
C PHE A 116 -0.42 -2.48 -2.09
N LEU A 117 -0.05 -3.68 -1.64
CA LEU A 117 0.35 -4.77 -2.54
C LEU A 117 -0.83 -5.46 -3.22
N THR A 118 -2.05 -5.33 -2.69
CA THR A 118 -3.26 -5.94 -3.27
C THR A 118 -3.68 -5.22 -4.54
N LEU A 119 -3.61 -3.88 -4.56
CA LEU A 119 -4.08 -3.07 -5.69
C LEU A 119 -3.45 -3.46 -7.04
N PRO A 120 -2.11 -3.60 -7.19
CA PRO A 120 -1.52 -4.02 -8.46
C PRO A 120 -1.83 -5.49 -8.83
N ALA A 121 -2.12 -6.35 -7.85
CA ALA A 121 -2.52 -7.73 -8.10
C ALA A 121 -3.96 -7.83 -8.63
N VAL A 122 -4.85 -6.90 -8.25
CA VAL A 122 -6.23 -6.83 -8.75
C VAL A 122 -6.34 -6.03 -10.06
N ALA A 123 -5.71 -4.86 -10.12
CA ALA A 123 -5.89 -3.89 -11.19
C ALA A 123 -4.60 -3.12 -11.50
N LEU A 124 -3.69 -3.78 -12.22
CA LEU A 124 -2.36 -3.26 -12.55
C LEU A 124 -2.37 -1.85 -13.17
N GLN A 125 -3.27 -1.58 -14.12
CA GLN A 125 -3.36 -0.27 -14.76
C GLN A 125 -3.78 0.83 -13.76
N VAL A 126 -4.76 0.53 -12.90
CA VAL A 126 -5.23 1.47 -11.87
C VAL A 126 -4.14 1.73 -10.84
N ALA A 127 -3.40 0.69 -10.43
CA ALA A 127 -2.24 0.83 -9.57
C ALA A 127 -1.17 1.72 -10.19
N SER A 128 -0.86 1.52 -11.47
CA SER A 128 0.12 2.33 -12.21
C SER A 128 -0.25 3.82 -12.20
N ASP A 129 -1.51 4.15 -12.46
CA ASP A 129 -1.99 5.53 -12.46
C ASP A 129 -1.95 6.16 -11.05
N ILE A 130 -2.32 5.39 -10.03
CA ILE A 130 -2.34 5.86 -8.63
C ILE A 130 -0.93 6.08 -8.08
N TYR A 131 0.01 5.21 -8.42
CA TYR A 131 1.36 5.21 -7.86
C TYR A 131 2.42 5.88 -8.76
N ALA A 132 2.06 6.33 -9.96
CA ALA A 132 2.99 6.95 -10.91
C ALA A 132 3.86 8.08 -10.30
N GLY A 133 3.24 8.98 -9.52
CA GLY A 133 3.95 10.08 -8.85
C GLY A 133 4.98 9.63 -7.79
N LEU A 134 4.82 8.41 -7.30
CA LEU A 134 5.70 7.80 -6.29
C LEU A 134 6.86 7.01 -6.91
N GLY A 135 6.91 6.89 -8.24
CA GLY A 135 7.98 6.18 -8.94
C GLY A 135 7.72 4.70 -9.15
N TYR A 136 6.47 4.24 -9.04
CA TYR A 136 6.07 2.89 -9.38
C TYR A 136 5.98 2.72 -10.90
N PHE A 137 6.69 1.75 -11.47
CA PHE A 137 6.82 1.56 -12.93
C PHE A 137 6.55 0.12 -13.41
N GLY A 138 5.92 -0.75 -12.62
CA GLY A 138 5.88 -2.17 -12.98
C GLY A 138 4.81 -2.97 -12.28
N SER A 139 5.07 -4.27 -12.10
CA SER A 139 4.16 -5.24 -11.51
C SER A 139 4.39 -5.48 -10.01
N SER A 140 5.44 -4.89 -9.43
CA SER A 140 5.89 -5.18 -8.07
C SER A 140 6.53 -3.96 -7.43
N PHE A 141 6.46 -3.89 -6.10
CA PHE A 141 7.06 -2.80 -5.33
C PHE A 141 8.44 -3.18 -4.81
N GLN A 142 9.31 -2.21 -4.67
CA GLN A 142 10.48 -2.32 -3.79
C GLN A 142 10.06 -2.05 -2.33
N ILE A 143 10.75 -2.66 -1.37
CA ILE A 143 10.51 -2.43 0.06
C ILE A 143 10.53 -0.93 0.41
N GLY A 144 11.47 -0.17 -0.16
CA GLY A 144 11.59 1.28 0.05
C GLY A 144 10.33 2.05 -0.37
N GLU A 145 9.73 1.67 -1.49
CA GLU A 145 8.50 2.28 -2.01
C GLU A 145 7.30 1.98 -1.08
N VAL A 146 7.19 0.73 -0.60
CA VAL A 146 6.14 0.38 0.36
C VAL A 146 6.34 1.11 1.69
N VAL A 147 7.58 1.23 2.17
CA VAL A 147 7.87 2.00 3.38
C VAL A 147 7.51 3.47 3.19
N GLN A 148 7.76 4.05 2.02
CA GLN A 148 7.35 5.42 1.72
C GLN A 148 5.83 5.60 1.79
N LEU A 149 5.06 4.60 1.34
CA LEU A 149 3.60 4.59 1.46
C LEU A 149 3.13 4.58 2.93
N LEU A 150 3.95 4.16 3.89
CA LEU A 150 3.63 4.25 5.32
C LEU A 150 3.93 5.63 5.94
N ARG A 151 4.51 6.55 5.17
CA ARG A 151 4.77 7.95 5.56
C ARG A 151 5.67 8.12 6.81
N PRO A 152 6.83 7.45 6.88
CA PRO A 152 7.76 7.62 7.98
C PRO A 152 8.19 9.10 8.11
N GLN A 153 8.20 9.64 9.33
CA GLN A 153 8.53 11.06 9.58
C GLN A 153 10.01 11.28 9.89
N GLY A 154 10.78 10.22 10.12
CA GLY A 154 12.21 10.29 10.39
C GLY A 154 12.90 8.93 10.32
N VAL A 155 14.23 8.92 10.48
CA VAL A 155 15.07 7.71 10.34
C VAL A 155 14.61 6.58 11.27
N GLY A 156 14.16 6.89 12.48
CA GLY A 156 13.60 5.90 13.40
C GLY A 156 12.36 5.20 12.86
N ASP A 157 11.44 5.95 12.24
CA ASP A 157 10.24 5.38 11.61
C ASP A 157 10.61 4.54 10.38
N TRP A 158 11.60 4.99 9.59
CA TRP A 158 12.13 4.20 8.47
C TRP A 158 12.66 2.84 8.94
N LEU A 159 13.46 2.80 10.01
CA LEU A 159 13.96 1.56 10.58
C LEU A 159 12.85 0.68 11.15
N ARG A 160 11.85 1.28 11.83
CA ARG A 160 10.66 0.57 12.31
C ARG A 160 9.89 -0.07 11.16
N CYS A 161 9.61 0.71 10.11
CA CYS A 161 8.84 0.24 8.98
C CYS A 161 9.56 -0.86 8.21
N ARG A 162 10.86 -0.69 7.96
CA ARG A 162 11.71 -1.72 7.33
C ARG A 162 11.68 -3.03 8.13
N ARG A 163 11.61 -2.98 9.47
CA ARG A 163 11.58 -4.17 10.31
C ARG A 163 10.34 -5.04 10.09
N MET A 164 9.24 -4.49 9.54
CA MET A 164 8.07 -5.27 9.11
C MET A 164 8.39 -6.26 7.97
N PHE A 165 9.52 -6.08 7.29
CA PHE A 165 10.03 -6.98 6.25
C PHE A 165 11.15 -7.90 6.75
N HIS A 166 11.41 -7.96 8.05
CA HIS A 166 12.39 -8.91 8.60
C HIS A 166 11.85 -10.35 8.54
N VAL A 167 12.72 -11.36 8.42
CA VAL A 167 12.31 -12.78 8.34
C VAL A 167 11.43 -13.25 9.51
N THR A 168 11.54 -12.59 10.67
CA THR A 168 10.75 -12.90 11.87
C THR A 168 9.46 -12.11 11.99
N SER A 169 9.17 -11.18 11.07
CA SER A 169 7.94 -10.40 11.10
C SER A 169 6.73 -11.25 10.70
N PRO A 170 5.52 -10.94 11.18
CA PRO A 170 4.29 -11.56 10.73
C PRO A 170 4.13 -11.64 9.21
N LEU A 171 4.51 -10.59 8.47
CA LEU A 171 4.42 -10.56 7.01
C LEU A 171 5.26 -11.67 6.35
N VAL A 172 6.50 -11.85 6.78
CA VAL A 172 7.43 -12.79 6.13
C VAL A 172 7.28 -14.20 6.70
N ARG A 173 7.24 -14.35 8.03
CA ARG A 173 7.24 -15.66 8.70
C ARG A 173 5.99 -16.48 8.38
N ASN A 174 4.86 -15.81 8.14
CA ASN A 174 3.58 -16.46 7.83
C ASN A 174 3.32 -16.51 6.32
N ASN A 175 4.35 -16.24 5.50
CA ASN A 175 4.26 -16.29 4.05
C ASN A 175 3.12 -15.42 3.49
N VAL A 176 2.94 -14.21 4.04
CA VAL A 176 1.98 -13.23 3.52
C VAL A 176 2.57 -12.51 2.30
N VAL A 177 3.87 -12.22 2.37
CA VAL A 177 4.63 -11.60 1.28
C VAL A 177 5.84 -12.44 0.91
N THR A 178 6.24 -12.37 -0.36
CA THR A 178 7.54 -12.84 -0.84
C THR A 178 8.50 -11.66 -0.99
N GLN A 179 9.79 -11.94 -0.84
CA GLN A 179 10.86 -10.98 -1.07
C GLN A 179 11.83 -11.54 -2.10
N ASP A 180 12.00 -10.82 -3.20
CA ASP A 180 12.99 -11.13 -4.22
C ASP A 180 14.16 -10.15 -4.12
N TRP A 181 15.36 -10.72 -3.93
CA TRP A 181 16.57 -9.98 -3.67
C TRP A 181 17.38 -9.84 -4.95
N PRO A 182 17.77 -8.62 -5.35
CA PRO A 182 18.43 -8.40 -6.64
C PRO A 182 19.80 -9.09 -6.75
N THR A 183 20.44 -9.37 -5.62
CA THR A 183 21.76 -10.00 -5.56
C THR A 183 21.83 -11.06 -4.46
N LYS A 184 22.66 -12.08 -4.66
CA LYS A 184 22.96 -13.09 -3.63
C LYS A 184 23.82 -12.53 -2.48
N ASN A 185 24.52 -11.43 -2.72
CA ASN A 185 25.35 -10.74 -1.76
C ASN A 185 24.67 -9.43 -1.35
N ALA A 186 23.76 -9.51 -0.38
CA ALA A 186 23.00 -8.35 0.06
C ALA A 186 23.90 -7.29 0.70
N HIS A 187 24.00 -6.12 0.09
CA HIS A 187 24.55 -4.92 0.72
C HIS A 187 23.46 -4.22 1.54
N PRO A 188 23.81 -3.41 2.55
CA PRO A 188 22.81 -2.64 3.31
C PRO A 188 21.91 -1.75 2.43
N ALA A 189 22.41 -1.27 1.29
CA ALA A 189 21.63 -0.51 0.32
C ALA A 189 20.55 -1.37 -0.38
N ASP A 190 20.76 -2.68 -0.50
CA ASP A 190 19.83 -3.60 -1.17
C ASP A 190 18.60 -3.92 -0.31
N LEU A 191 18.67 -3.63 1.01
CA LEU A 191 17.58 -3.87 1.97
C LEU A 191 16.28 -3.13 1.63
N LEU A 192 16.37 -2.02 0.91
CA LEU A 192 15.20 -1.28 0.43
C LEU A 192 14.87 -1.58 -1.04
N ASN A 193 15.81 -2.16 -1.79
CA ASN A 193 15.66 -2.45 -3.21
C ASN A 193 15.11 -3.85 -3.49
N ALA A 194 15.03 -4.72 -2.47
CA ALA A 194 14.33 -5.99 -2.59
C ALA A 194 12.89 -5.76 -3.03
N THR A 195 12.49 -6.54 -4.04
CA THR A 195 11.13 -6.53 -4.54
C THR A 195 10.24 -7.30 -3.57
N VAL A 196 9.04 -6.81 -3.33
CA VAL A 196 8.05 -7.40 -2.45
C VAL A 196 6.72 -7.55 -3.17
N SER A 197 6.06 -8.69 -2.97
CA SER A 197 4.78 -9.03 -3.57
C SER A 197 3.95 -9.90 -2.63
N LEU A 198 2.62 -9.87 -2.76
CA LEU A 198 1.77 -10.79 -2.03
C LEU A 198 2.02 -12.23 -2.49
N THR A 199 1.89 -13.18 -1.57
CA THR A 199 1.75 -14.57 -1.96
C THR A 199 0.36 -14.81 -2.55
N VAL A 200 0.23 -15.83 -3.40
CA VAL A 200 -1.07 -16.27 -3.94
C VAL A 200 -2.04 -16.58 -2.80
N TYR A 201 -1.55 -17.19 -1.72
CA TYR A 201 -2.35 -17.45 -0.51
C TYR A 201 -2.91 -16.16 0.09
N ALA A 202 -2.05 -15.17 0.38
CA ALA A 202 -2.50 -13.92 0.98
C ALA A 202 -3.47 -13.16 0.07
N PHE A 203 -3.19 -13.16 -1.23
CA PHE A 203 -4.07 -12.57 -2.24
C PHE A 203 -5.44 -13.24 -2.25
N ALA A 204 -5.50 -14.57 -2.39
CA ALA A 204 -6.72 -15.38 -2.39
C ALA A 204 -7.59 -15.12 -1.15
N VAL A 205 -6.97 -15.07 0.04
CA VAL A 205 -7.68 -14.76 1.28
C VAL A 205 -8.24 -13.35 1.26
N VAL A 206 -7.46 -12.35 0.84
CA VAL A 206 -7.88 -10.93 0.82
C VAL A 206 -9.03 -10.66 -0.13
N VAL A 207 -9.03 -11.28 -1.32
CA VAL A 207 -10.10 -11.10 -2.32
C VAL A 207 -11.33 -11.98 -2.06
N GLY A 208 -11.27 -12.88 -1.07
CA GLY A 208 -12.37 -13.80 -0.76
C GLY A 208 -12.50 -14.96 -1.75
N GLU A 209 -11.42 -15.29 -2.48
CA GLU A 209 -11.41 -16.33 -3.52
C GLU A 209 -10.37 -17.42 -3.18
N PRO A 210 -10.68 -18.35 -2.25
CA PRO A 210 -9.74 -19.38 -1.80
C PRO A 210 -9.29 -20.34 -2.92
N ASP A 211 -10.11 -20.49 -3.96
CA ASP A 211 -9.84 -21.40 -5.09
C ASP A 211 -8.65 -20.93 -5.95
N LEU A 212 -8.28 -19.65 -5.90
CA LEU A 212 -7.10 -19.10 -6.60
C LEU A 212 -5.79 -19.78 -6.19
N ILE A 213 -5.72 -20.36 -4.99
CA ILE A 213 -4.55 -21.11 -4.52
C ILE A 213 -4.27 -22.31 -5.43
N ALA A 214 -5.32 -22.95 -5.96
CA ALA A 214 -5.20 -24.08 -6.87
C ALA A 214 -4.78 -23.65 -8.29
N GLU A 215 -5.15 -22.44 -8.72
CA GLU A 215 -4.79 -21.88 -10.04
C GLU A 215 -3.34 -21.40 -10.11
N GLY A 216 -2.81 -20.86 -9.00
CA GLY A 216 -1.46 -20.30 -8.92
C GLY A 216 -0.33 -21.33 -8.75
N LEU A 217 -0.65 -22.60 -8.50
CA LEU A 217 0.33 -23.67 -8.47
C LEU A 217 0.46 -24.25 -9.88
N PRO A 218 1.66 -24.34 -10.48
CA PRO A 218 1.83 -25.12 -11.69
C PRO A 218 1.35 -26.53 -11.37
N SER A 219 0.29 -26.98 -12.05
CA SER A 219 -0.20 -28.36 -11.97
C SER A 219 1.02 -29.26 -12.07
N GLY A 220 1.34 -29.98 -10.99
CA GLY A 220 2.53 -30.82 -10.91
C GLY A 220 2.65 -31.63 -12.18
N GLY A 221 3.62 -31.25 -13.02
CA GLY A 221 4.09 -32.08 -14.10
C GLY A 221 4.75 -33.27 -13.44
N ASP A 222 3.94 -34.29 -13.20
CA ASP A 222 4.39 -35.68 -13.21
C ASP A 222 5.12 -35.88 -14.53
N ASP A 223 6.44 -35.74 -14.49
CA ASP A 223 7.31 -36.45 -15.41
C ASP A 223 8.40 -37.09 -14.55
N SER A 224 8.02 -38.26 -14.06
CA SER A 224 8.89 -39.42 -13.98
C SER A 224 9.90 -39.43 -15.13
N MET A 225 11.11 -38.92 -14.91
CA MET A 225 12.27 -39.40 -15.64
C MET A 225 12.90 -40.54 -14.85
N SER A 226 12.20 -41.67 -14.96
CA SER A 226 12.85 -42.97 -15.07
C SER A 226 13.65 -42.97 -16.38
N ASN A 227 14.98 -42.86 -16.28
CA ASN A 227 15.97 -43.65 -17.03
C ASN A 227 17.39 -43.27 -16.61
#